data_AF-A0A841D6I1-F1
#
_entry.id   AF-A0A841D6I1-F1
#
_cell.length_a   1.000
_cell.length_b   1.000
_cell.length_c   1.000
_cell.angle_alpha   90.00
_cell.angle_beta   90.00
_cell.angle_gamma   90.00
#
_symmetry.space_group_name_H-M   'P 1'
#
loop_
_entity.id
_entity.type
_entity.pdbx_description
1 polymer ?
#
loop_
_entity_poly.entity_id
_entity_poly.type
_entity_poly.pdbx_seq_one_letter_code
_entity_poly.pdbx_strand_id
1 'polypeptide(L)'
;MATPEERSRAARIAANVQWATTANRAERTEAARRRSPVSLDYWIDRIRAEGIVREQDVVKAATNAHKAYMAQMSLKAAKARSRRAAEKKPSRKAA
;
A
#
# COMPACT_ATOMS: atom_id res chain seq x y z
N MET A 1 26.89 17.89 -3.03
CA MET A 1 25.88 16.80 -2.97
C MET A 1 25.53 16.59 -1.52
N ALA A 2 24.26 16.64 -1.13
CA ALA A 2 23.87 16.41 0.27
C ALA A 2 23.99 14.92 0.63
N THR A 3 24.42 14.62 1.85
CA THR A 3 24.54 13.24 2.36
C THR A 3 23.16 12.59 2.50
N PRO A 4 23.06 11.24 2.59
CA PRO A 4 21.80 10.57 2.87
C PRO A 4 21.11 11.05 4.16
N GLU A 5 21.88 11.35 5.20
CA GLU A 5 21.36 11.81 6.49
C GLU A 5 20.78 13.22 6.41
N GLU A 6 21.48 14.13 5.72
CA GLU A 6 21.01 15.49 5.46
C GLU A 6 19.71 15.51 4.67
N ARG A 7 19.60 14.66 3.64
CA ARG A 7 18.36 14.49 2.85
C ARG A 7 17.21 13.98 3.71
N SER A 8 17.47 13.01 4.57
CA SER A 8 16.46 12.46 5.50
C SER A 8 15.98 13.52 6.49
N ARG A 9 16.90 14.31 7.05
CA ARG A 9 16.55 15.41 7.98
C ARG A 9 15.73 16.49 7.28
N ALA A 10 16.13 16.91 6.09
CA ALA A 10 15.40 17.89 5.29
C ALA A 10 13.99 17.40 4.94
N ALA A 11 13.84 16.13 4.53
CA ALA A 11 12.55 15.53 4.22
C ALA A 11 11.60 15.53 5.43
N ARG A 12 12.11 15.24 6.63
CA ARG A 12 11.32 15.27 7.88
C ARG A 12 10.85 16.69 8.21
N ILE A 13 11.73 17.69 8.10
CA ILE A 13 11.37 19.09 8.34
C ILE A 13 10.27 19.51 7.36
N ALA A 14 10.46 19.23 6.07
CA ALA A 14 9.48 19.56 5.04
C ALA A 14 8.12 18.89 5.30
N ALA A 15 8.10 17.61 5.67
CA ALA A 15 6.87 16.90 5.99
C ALA A 15 6.14 17.52 7.20
N ASN A 16 6.87 17.84 8.27
CA ASN A 16 6.28 18.45 9.47
C ASN A 16 5.69 19.84 9.18
N VAL A 17 6.44 20.69 8.47
CA VAL A 17 5.96 22.02 8.05
C VAL A 17 4.69 21.89 7.20
N GLN A 18 4.69 20.96 6.24
CA GLN A 18 3.56 20.74 5.35
C GLN A 18 2.32 20.23 6.09
N TRP A 19 2.48 19.36 7.09
CA TRP A 19 1.36 18.89 7.90
C TRP A 19 0.84 19.90 8.92
N ALA A 20 1.67 20.85 9.34
CA ALA A 20 1.26 21.94 10.21
C ALA A 20 0.34 22.94 9.50
N THR A 21 0.52 23.14 8.19
CA THR A 21 -0.29 24.07 7.38
C THR A 21 -1.47 23.42 6.66
N THR A 22 -1.62 22.09 6.75
CA THR A 22 -2.72 21.37 6.10
C THR A 22 -3.98 21.43 6.97
N ALA A 23 -4.99 22.19 6.55
CA ALA A 23 -6.28 22.29 7.24
C ALA A 23 -7.08 20.98 7.22
N ASN A 24 -7.20 20.34 6.05
CA ASN A 24 -7.88 19.06 5.89
C ASN A 24 -6.91 17.98 5.36
N ARG A 25 -6.52 17.05 6.25
CA ARG A 25 -5.60 15.95 5.90
C ARG A 25 -6.25 14.91 4.98
N ALA A 26 -7.57 14.72 5.08
CA ALA A 26 -8.28 13.76 4.25
C ALA A 26 -8.27 14.24 2.79
N GLU A 27 -8.62 15.50 2.53
CA GLU A 27 -8.59 16.11 1.18
C GLU A 27 -7.19 16.06 0.58
N ARG A 28 -6.16 16.43 1.36
CA ARG A 28 -4.78 16.41 0.89
C ARG A 28 -4.32 15.02 0.39
N THR A 29 -4.77 13.95 1.05
CA THR A 29 -4.37 12.57 0.71
C THR A 29 -5.31 11.89 -0.28
N GLU A 30 -6.39 12.56 -0.66
CA GLU A 30 -7.49 12.02 -1.46
C GLU A 30 -7.01 11.53 -2.83
N ALA A 31 -6.30 12.38 -3.57
CA ALA A 31 -5.77 12.04 -4.89
C ALA A 31 -4.81 10.83 -4.84
N ALA A 32 -3.99 10.75 -3.79
CA ALA A 32 -3.10 9.61 -3.58
C ALA A 32 -3.88 8.34 -3.20
N ARG A 33 -4.93 8.45 -2.39
CA ARG A 33 -5.81 7.34 -2.03
C ARG A 33 -6.55 6.80 -3.24
N ARG A 34 -7.11 7.66 -4.10
CA ARG A 34 -7.80 7.24 -5.34
C ARG A 34 -6.89 6.45 -6.28
N ARG A 35 -5.62 6.84 -6.38
CA ARG A 35 -4.61 6.18 -7.23
C ARG A 35 -3.95 4.95 -6.59
N SER A 36 -4.36 4.58 -5.38
CA SER A 36 -3.80 3.44 -4.66
C SER A 36 -4.57 2.16 -4.99
N PRO A 37 -3.92 0.98 -5.01
CA PRO A 37 -4.57 -0.34 -5.08
C PRO A 37 -5.58 -0.64 -3.97
N VAL A 38 -5.68 0.21 -2.95
CA VAL A 38 -6.72 0.14 -1.91
C VAL A 38 -8.05 0.71 -2.40
N SER A 39 -8.05 1.62 -3.37
CA SER A 39 -9.26 2.20 -3.93
C SER A 39 -9.84 1.30 -5.02
N LEU A 40 -11.17 1.20 -5.11
CA LEU A 40 -11.83 0.52 -6.21
C LEU A 40 -11.67 1.30 -7.53
N ASP A 41 -11.65 2.63 -7.47
CA ASP A 41 -11.49 3.50 -8.64
C ASP A 41 -10.20 3.20 -9.40
N TYR A 42 -9.10 2.96 -8.68
CA TYR A 42 -7.83 2.53 -9.26
C TYR A 42 -7.98 1.26 -10.12
N TRP A 43 -8.76 0.29 -9.64
CA TRP A 43 -8.99 -0.97 -10.37
C TRP A 43 -9.95 -0.79 -11.53
N ILE A 44 -10.95 0.09 -11.41
CA ILE A 44 -11.86 0.44 -12.50
C ILE A 44 -11.06 1.06 -13.65
N ASP A 45 -10.23 2.07 -13.36
CA ASP A 45 -9.39 2.74 -14.35
C ASP A 45 -8.43 1.75 -15.02
N ARG A 46 -7.84 0.84 -14.23
CA ARG A 46 -6.95 -0.20 -14.73
C ARG A 46 -7.65 -1.18 -15.66
N ILE A 47 -8.82 -1.70 -15.27
CA ILE A 47 -9.58 -2.66 -16.08
C ILE A 47 -10.07 -2.01 -17.38
N ARG A 48 -10.52 -0.75 -17.32
CA ARG A 48 -10.88 0.00 -18.54
C ARG A 48 -9.70 0.22 -19.46
N ALA A 49 -8.53 0.54 -18.91
CA ALA A 49 -7.31 0.72 -19.70
C ALA A 49 -6.84 -0.58 -20.38
N GLU A 50 -7.12 -1.74 -19.79
CA GLU A 50 -6.87 -3.04 -20.43
C GLU A 50 -7.84 -3.31 -21.60
N GLY A 51 -9.07 -2.80 -21.53
CA GLY A 51 -10.05 -2.87 -22.63
C GLY A 51 -10.58 -4.29 -22.94
N ILE A 52 -10.27 -5.28 -22.10
CA ILE A 52 -10.65 -6.69 -22.31
C ILE A 52 -12.08 -6.96 -21.85
N VAL A 53 -12.56 -6.22 -20.85
CA VAL A 53 -13.85 -6.44 -20.19
C VAL A 53 -14.88 -5.47 -20.76
N ARG A 54 -16.10 -5.97 -21.03
CA ARG A 54 -17.23 -5.12 -21.46
C ARG A 54 -17.56 -4.10 -20.37
N GLU A 55 -17.99 -2.90 -20.75
CA GLU A 55 -18.20 -1.79 -19.80
C GLU A 55 -19.14 -2.19 -18.64
N GLN A 56 -20.22 -2.95 -18.91
CA GLN A 56 -21.14 -3.41 -17.86
C GLN A 56 -20.49 -4.34 -16.81
N ASP A 57 -19.39 -5.01 -17.17
CA ASP A 57 -18.70 -6.00 -16.33
C ASP A 57 -17.50 -5.40 -15.59
N VAL A 58 -17.10 -4.15 -15.91
CA VAL A 58 -15.90 -3.48 -15.37
C VAL A 58 -15.91 -3.43 -13.84
N VAL A 59 -17.02 -3.03 -13.22
CA VAL A 59 -17.12 -2.90 -11.75
C VAL A 59 -16.92 -4.26 -11.07
N LYS A 60 -17.47 -5.31 -11.64
CA LYS A 60 -17.33 -6.69 -11.12
C LYS A 60 -15.89 -7.18 -11.27
N ALA A 61 -15.28 -6.95 -12.43
CA ALA A 61 -13.88 -7.30 -12.68
C ALA A 61 -12.93 -6.52 -11.74
N ALA A 62 -13.13 -5.22 -11.57
CA ALA A 62 -12.37 -4.37 -10.66
C ALA A 62 -12.49 -4.86 -9.20
N THR A 63 -13.68 -5.25 -8.77
CA THR A 63 -13.91 -5.83 -7.44
C THR A 63 -13.14 -7.13 -7.25
N ASN A 64 -13.12 -8.00 -8.26
CA ASN A 64 -12.36 -9.24 -8.21
C ASN A 64 -10.85 -8.99 -8.15
N ALA A 65 -10.34 -8.05 -8.95
CA ALA A 65 -8.94 -7.65 -8.95
C ALA A 65 -8.51 -7.09 -7.58
N HIS A 66 -9.32 -6.22 -7.00
CA HIS A 66 -9.10 -5.69 -5.65
C HIS A 66 -9.02 -6.79 -4.59
N LYS A 67 -10.00 -7.71 -4.58
CA LYS A 67 -10.02 -8.85 -3.66
C LYS A 67 -8.78 -9.74 -3.82
N ALA A 68 -8.41 -10.04 -5.07
CA ALA A 68 -7.23 -10.84 -5.37
C ALA A 68 -5.94 -10.17 -4.83
N TYR A 69 -5.79 -8.86 -5.04
CA TYR A 69 -4.64 -8.10 -4.55
C TYR A 69 -4.55 -8.15 -3.00
N MET A 70 -5.66 -7.91 -2.32
CA MET A 70 -5.69 -7.95 -0.85
C MET A 70 -5.39 -9.35 -0.30
N ALA A 71 -5.91 -10.39 -0.94
CA ALA A 71 -5.62 -11.78 -0.58
C ALA A 71 -4.12 -12.12 -0.75
N GLN A 72 -3.50 -11.69 -1.85
CA GLN A 72 -2.06 -11.86 -2.08
C GLN A 72 -1.22 -11.15 -1.01
N MET A 73 -1.60 -9.92 -0.66
CA MET A 73 -0.92 -9.16 0.40
C MET A 73 -1.01 -9.86 1.76
N SER A 74 -2.21 -10.34 2.12
CA SER A 74 -2.43 -11.09 3.35
C SER A 74 -1.59 -12.37 3.40
N LEU A 75 -1.55 -13.13 2.30
CA LEU A 75 -0.74 -14.34 2.19
C LEU A 75 0.76 -14.04 2.37
N LYS A 76 1.26 -12.98 1.72
CA LYS A 76 2.66 -12.55 1.86
C LYS A 76 2.98 -12.15 3.31
N ALA A 77 2.08 -11.42 3.96
CA ALA A 77 2.24 -11.04 5.36
C ALA A 77 2.24 -12.25 6.30
N ALA A 78 1.33 -13.21 6.09
CA ALA A 78 1.26 -14.45 6.87
C ALA A 78 2.55 -15.27 6.73
N LYS A 79 3.05 -15.45 5.51
CA LYS A 79 4.33 -16.12 5.25
C LYS A 79 5.50 -15.44 5.94
N ALA A 80 5.58 -14.11 5.89
CA ALA A 80 6.62 -13.34 6.55
C ALA A 80 6.57 -13.48 8.08
N ARG A 81 5.37 -13.45 8.68
CA ARG A 81 5.18 -13.67 10.12
C ARG A 81 5.60 -15.09 10.53
N SER A 82 5.19 -16.09 9.77
CA SER A 82 5.57 -17.50 10.01
C SER A 82 7.10 -17.68 10.00
N ARG A 83 7.78 -17.13 8.99
CA ARG A 83 9.25 -17.19 8.91
C ARG A 83 9.93 -16.56 10.12
N ARG A 84 9.50 -15.37 10.54
CA ARG A 84 10.04 -14.70 11.74
C ARG A 84 9.80 -15.51 13.03
N ALA A 85 8.66 -16.18 13.13
CA ALA A 85 8.37 -17.05 14.27
C ALA A 85 9.29 -18.28 14.31
N ALA A 86 9.63 -18.85 13.14
CA ALA A 86 10.60 -19.93 13.03
C ALA A 86 12.03 -19.47 13.37
N GLU A 87 12.45 -18.31 12.86
CA GLU A 87 13.76 -17.70 13.17
C GLU A 87 13.91 -17.35 14.66
N LYS A 88 12.83 -16.92 15.33
CA LYS A 88 12.82 -16.62 16.77
C LYS A 88 12.85 -17.88 17.65
N LYS A 89 12.77 -19.08 17.07
CA LYS A 89 12.75 -20.35 17.81
C LYS A 89 14.10 -21.11 17.72
N PRO A 90 15.27 -20.54 18.08
CA PRO A 90 16.41 -21.37 18.45
C PRO A 90 16.32 -21.76 19.94
N SER A 91 16.61 -23.04 20.22
CA SER A 91 16.86 -23.67 21.53
C SER A 91 15.84 -23.45 22.66
N ARG A 92 14.83 -24.33 22.73
CA ARG A 92 14.21 -24.73 24.01
C ARG A 92 14.30 -26.26 24.21
N LYS A 93 15.44 -26.83 23.84
CA LYS A 93 15.81 -28.21 24.17
C LYS A 93 17.29 -28.27 24.49
N ALA A 94 17.60 -28.13 25.78
CA ALA A 94 18.77 -28.64 26.47
C ALA A 94 18.52 -28.43 27.98
N ALA A 95 17.93 -29.44 28.61
CA ALA A 95 17.98 -29.72 30.04
C ALA A 95 17.49 -31.16 30.21
#